data_AF-A0A8B8N854-F1
#
_entry.id   AF-A0A8B8N854-F1
#
_cell.length_a   1.000
_cell.length_b   1.000
_cell.length_c   1.000
_cell.angle_alpha   90.00
_cell.angle_beta   90.00
_cell.angle_gamma   90.00
#
_symmetry.space_group_name_H-M   'P 1'
#
loop_
_entity.id
_entity.type
_entity.pdbx_description
1 polymer ?
#
loop_
_entity_poly.entity_id
_entity_poly.type
_entity_poly.pdbx_seq_one_letter_code
_entity_poly.pdbx_strand_id
1 'polypeptide(L)'
;MLTIKRVATVVSNYQEEGGEKDNVAVAVGGEAKGCGRNCLGKCCLAASDLPLYTFKVPGEDCAEESVLSLKPPQMSFLLNLLLGQWDDRMNRGLFRYDVTSCKKKVIPGDNGFIAQLNEGRHLKKRPTEFRVDRVLQDFDGKKFNFTKVGQEEVLFMFEQSDDCYSHFFPSAPAIFKPTSPNVVAINVSPIEYGHVLLIPRVLDCLPQRIDRASFFLALSLAREAANSFFRVGYNSLGAFATINHLHFQAYYLASPFPVEKVPTLRVMTSASMQRNGVVVSQLLKFPVRSVVFEGGHTLQDLSDAVANSCIRLQRNNIPFNVLIADCGKRVFLFPQCYAEKQARGEVSQELLQTQVNPAVWEIGGHIVLKRREDFENASEDYAWRLLAEVSLSKESFQEVKAHISEAAGLHEISDTAAHNLHQKEGPVSTSSAPTATTHLHQDCLVVKGGA
;
A
#
# COMPACT_ATOMS: atom_id res chain seq x y z
N MET A 1 -20.15 15.38 13.11
CA MET A 1 -19.10 14.33 13.04
C MET A 1 -19.59 13.29 12.07
N LEU A 2 -18.98 13.21 10.89
CA LEU A 2 -19.35 12.18 9.92
C LEU A 2 -18.75 10.84 10.38
N THR A 3 -19.57 9.80 10.40
CA THR A 3 -19.17 8.41 10.68
C THR A 3 -19.81 7.51 9.64
N ILE A 4 -19.09 6.48 9.18
CA ILE A 4 -19.67 5.46 8.29
C ILE A 4 -20.59 4.57 9.14
N LYS A 5 -21.81 4.27 8.65
CA LYS A 5 -22.73 3.35 9.33
C LYS A 5 -22.03 2.03 9.63
N ARG A 6 -22.08 1.60 10.89
CA ARG A 6 -21.47 0.36 11.36
C ARG A 6 -22.20 -0.83 10.70
N VAL A 7 -21.46 -1.70 10.03
CA VAL A 7 -21.90 -3.07 9.75
C VAL A 7 -21.45 -3.91 10.94
N ALA A 8 -22.35 -4.65 11.57
CA ALA A 8 -22.01 -5.51 12.70
C ALA A 8 -20.98 -6.56 12.25
N THR A 9 -19.89 -6.68 12.99
CA THR A 9 -18.85 -7.69 12.75
C THR A 9 -18.67 -8.55 13.99
N VAL A 10 -18.43 -9.85 13.78
CA VAL A 10 -18.15 -10.80 14.85
C VAL A 10 -16.65 -10.75 15.08
N VAL A 11 -16.23 -10.12 16.17
CA VAL A 11 -14.83 -10.14 16.59
C VAL A 11 -14.58 -11.51 17.29
N SER A 12 -13.35 -12.00 17.28
CA SER A 12 -13.01 -13.35 17.75
C SER A 12 -11.61 -13.39 18.41
N ASN A 13 -11.35 -14.49 19.11
CA ASN A 13 -10.92 -14.61 20.51
C ASN A 13 -9.46 -14.31 20.87
N TYR A 14 -8.62 -13.77 19.98
CA TYR A 14 -7.21 -13.45 20.32
C TYR A 14 -6.92 -11.96 20.39
N GLN A 15 -7.92 -11.13 20.10
CA GLN A 15 -7.82 -9.67 20.20
C GLN A 15 -9.10 -9.06 20.81
N GLU A 16 -10.00 -9.91 21.31
CA GLU A 16 -11.07 -9.56 22.23
C GLU A 16 -10.60 -9.80 23.66
N GLU A 17 -10.86 -8.80 24.50
CA GLU A 17 -10.72 -8.78 25.96
C GLU A 17 -9.29 -8.77 26.56
N GLY A 18 -8.97 -7.60 27.12
CA GLY A 18 -7.89 -7.39 28.06
C GLY A 18 -7.89 -5.91 28.43
N GLY A 19 -8.76 -5.52 29.37
CA GLY A 19 -8.76 -4.18 29.95
C GLY A 19 -7.38 -3.82 30.52
N GLU A 20 -7.21 -2.55 30.90
CA GLU A 20 -5.97 -1.92 31.40
C GLU A 20 -5.15 -2.69 32.46
N LYS A 21 -5.70 -3.78 33.03
CA LYS A 21 -5.04 -4.61 34.05
C LYS A 21 -3.95 -5.57 33.52
N ASP A 22 -3.95 -5.91 32.23
CA ASP A 22 -3.00 -6.90 31.69
C ASP A 22 -1.73 -6.30 31.04
N ASN A 23 -1.66 -4.97 30.93
CA ASN A 23 -0.50 -4.27 30.35
C ASN A 23 0.47 -3.72 31.41
N VAL A 24 0.24 -4.03 32.69
CA VAL A 24 1.16 -3.62 33.76
C VAL A 24 2.28 -4.64 33.83
N ALA A 25 3.51 -4.20 33.55
CA ALA A 25 4.70 -5.00 33.81
C ALA A 25 4.68 -5.47 35.28
N VAL A 26 4.59 -6.77 35.51
CA VAL A 26 4.65 -7.33 36.86
C VAL A 26 6.12 -7.39 37.26
N ALA A 27 6.61 -6.32 37.89
CA ALA A 27 7.95 -6.29 38.46
C ALA A 27 7.98 -7.13 39.73
N VAL A 28 8.44 -8.38 39.63
CA VAL A 28 8.90 -9.16 40.78
C VAL A 28 10.34 -9.56 40.48
N GLY A 29 11.28 -8.86 41.11
CA GLY A 29 12.71 -9.19 41.13
C GLY A 29 13.48 -8.85 39.86
N GLY A 30 13.78 -7.56 39.66
CA GLY A 30 14.95 -7.08 38.88
C GLY A 30 15.00 -7.33 37.37
N GLU A 31 14.23 -8.27 36.82
CA GLU A 31 14.12 -8.56 35.40
C GLU A 31 12.74 -8.15 34.90
N ALA A 32 12.69 -7.30 33.87
CA ALA A 32 11.44 -6.89 33.25
C ALA A 32 10.79 -8.09 32.54
N LYS A 33 9.98 -8.87 33.27
CA LYS A 33 9.12 -9.88 32.66
C LYS A 33 8.09 -9.17 31.79
N GLY A 34 8.12 -9.43 30.48
CA GLY A 34 7.18 -8.87 29.53
C GLY A 34 5.73 -9.24 29.84
N CYS A 35 4.77 -8.71 29.09
CA CYS A 35 3.33 -8.87 29.36
C CYS A 35 2.77 -10.30 29.14
N GLY A 36 3.63 -11.31 28.92
CA GLY A 36 3.24 -12.69 28.63
C GLY A 36 2.65 -12.94 27.24
N ARG A 37 2.40 -11.88 26.46
CA ARG A 37 1.80 -11.94 25.10
C ARG A 37 2.81 -11.85 23.96
N ASN A 38 4.11 -11.77 24.27
CA ASN A 38 5.18 -11.60 23.28
C ASN A 38 4.90 -10.48 22.26
N CYS A 39 4.34 -9.34 22.71
CA CYS A 39 3.87 -8.30 21.80
C CYS A 39 5.00 -7.40 21.26
N LEU A 40 4.66 -6.52 20.31
CA LEU A 40 5.53 -5.45 19.80
C LEU A 40 5.64 -4.23 20.74
N GLY A 41 5.08 -4.29 21.93
CA GLY A 41 5.13 -3.20 22.91
C GLY A 41 6.47 -3.13 23.64
N LYS A 42 6.72 -1.97 24.29
CA LYS A 42 7.94 -1.72 25.08
C LYS A 42 8.24 -2.81 26.12
N CYS A 43 7.20 -3.48 26.62
CA CYS A 43 7.32 -4.56 27.60
C CYS A 43 8.00 -5.82 27.06
N CYS A 44 7.98 -6.06 25.75
CA CYS A 44 8.48 -7.31 25.16
C CYS A 44 9.52 -7.08 24.05
N LEU A 45 9.46 -5.93 23.34
CA LEU A 45 10.27 -5.69 22.16
C LEU A 45 11.78 -5.59 22.45
N ALA A 46 12.16 -5.09 23.63
CA ALA A 46 13.57 -4.92 24.02
C ALA A 46 14.33 -6.25 24.18
N ALA A 47 13.61 -7.35 24.42
CA ALA A 47 14.17 -8.69 24.59
C ALA A 47 13.95 -9.59 23.36
N SER A 48 13.53 -9.00 22.23
CA SER A 48 13.17 -9.75 21.03
C SER A 48 14.39 -10.12 20.19
N ASP A 49 14.35 -11.32 19.61
CA ASP A 49 15.34 -11.78 18.62
C ASP A 49 14.72 -11.79 17.22
N LEU A 50 14.36 -10.60 16.74
CA LEU A 50 13.75 -10.46 15.42
C LEU A 50 14.83 -10.51 14.33
N PRO A 51 14.58 -11.20 13.19
CA PRO A 51 15.45 -11.12 12.03
C PRO A 51 15.54 -9.68 11.52
N LEU A 52 16.66 -9.33 10.89
CA LEU A 52 16.93 -8.00 10.35
C LEU A 52 17.23 -8.09 8.86
N TYR A 53 16.50 -7.34 8.05
CA TYR A 53 16.87 -7.03 6.68
C TYR A 53 17.32 -5.57 6.61
N THR A 54 18.55 -5.33 6.16
CA THR A 54 19.01 -3.97 5.84
C THR A 54 18.96 -3.75 4.34
N PHE A 55 18.42 -2.61 3.88
CA PHE A 55 18.36 -2.26 2.47
C PHE A 55 19.41 -1.20 2.12
N LYS A 56 20.00 -1.34 0.92
CA LYS A 56 20.91 -0.34 0.38
C LYS A 56 20.21 0.96 0.04
N VAL A 57 20.90 2.07 0.24
CA VAL A 57 20.55 3.37 -0.35
C VAL A 57 21.70 3.77 -1.28
N PRO A 58 21.46 4.02 -2.58
CA PRO A 58 22.50 4.51 -3.48
C PRO A 58 23.02 5.86 -2.97
N GLY A 59 24.28 5.91 -2.54
CA GLY A 59 24.99 7.14 -2.20
C GLY A 59 25.98 7.56 -3.29
N GLU A 60 26.48 8.79 -3.23
CA GLU A 60 27.45 9.35 -4.20
C GLU A 60 28.75 8.53 -4.31
N ASP A 61 29.16 7.86 -3.23
CA ASP A 61 30.37 7.02 -3.16
C ASP A 61 30.13 5.54 -3.55
N CYS A 62 28.87 5.14 -3.77
CA CYS A 62 28.59 3.81 -4.29
C CYS A 62 28.87 3.86 -5.79
N ALA A 63 30.10 3.49 -6.20
CA ALA A 63 30.43 3.36 -7.61
C ALA A 63 29.32 2.54 -8.30
N GLU A 64 28.59 3.18 -9.22
CA GLU A 64 27.75 2.45 -10.15
C GLU A 64 28.71 1.54 -10.91
N GLU A 65 28.80 0.27 -10.52
CA GLU A 65 29.29 -0.74 -11.45
C GLU A 65 28.40 -0.58 -12.67
N SER A 66 29.00 -0.05 -13.73
CA SER A 66 28.43 0.11 -15.06
C SER A 66 27.73 -1.18 -15.47
N VAL A 67 26.42 -1.29 -15.19
CA VAL A 67 25.58 -2.39 -15.68
C VAL A 67 25.17 -2.07 -17.12
N LEU A 68 26.16 -1.92 -17.99
CA LEU A 68 25.99 -2.27 -19.39
C LEU A 68 25.94 -3.81 -19.43
N SER A 69 24.74 -4.34 -19.65
CA SER A 69 24.47 -5.76 -19.93
C SER A 69 24.68 -6.78 -18.81
N LEU A 70 23.78 -6.82 -17.83
CA LEU A 70 23.37 -8.10 -17.23
C LEU A 70 21.85 -8.13 -17.08
N LYS A 71 21.23 -9.22 -17.56
CA LYS A 71 19.79 -9.49 -17.44
C LYS A 71 19.32 -9.19 -16.01
N PRO A 72 18.10 -8.64 -15.80
CA PRO A 72 17.57 -8.43 -14.46
C PRO A 72 17.67 -9.74 -13.67
N PRO A 73 18.14 -9.71 -12.41
CA PRO A 73 18.31 -10.92 -11.61
C PRO A 73 16.99 -11.70 -11.63
N GLN A 74 17.11 -12.99 -11.94
CA GLN A 74 15.98 -13.85 -12.28
C GLN A 74 14.98 -14.01 -11.12
N MET A 75 15.36 -13.65 -9.87
CA MET A 75 14.49 -13.56 -8.69
C MET A 75 15.04 -12.53 -7.67
N SER A 76 14.17 -11.80 -6.98
CA SER A 76 14.53 -10.88 -5.87
C SER A 76 14.67 -11.65 -4.54
N PHE A 77 15.81 -11.47 -3.85
CA PHE A 77 16.06 -12.09 -2.55
C PHE A 77 15.06 -11.63 -1.48
N LEU A 78 14.80 -10.32 -1.36
CA LEU A 78 13.83 -9.79 -0.40
C LEU A 78 12.43 -10.38 -0.64
N LEU A 79 11.98 -10.43 -1.90
CA LEU A 79 10.66 -10.96 -2.21
C LEU A 79 10.55 -12.44 -1.83
N ASN A 80 11.56 -13.24 -2.15
CA ASN A 80 11.57 -14.67 -1.79
C ASN A 80 11.59 -14.88 -0.27
N LEU A 81 12.39 -14.09 0.46
CA LEU A 81 12.41 -14.09 1.92
C LEU A 81 11.02 -13.75 2.47
N LEU A 82 10.40 -12.67 1.98
CA LEU A 82 9.09 -12.21 2.43
C LEU A 82 8.01 -13.28 2.19
N LEU A 83 7.95 -13.84 0.98
CA LEU A 83 6.96 -14.85 0.62
C LEU A 83 7.19 -16.16 1.41
N GLY A 84 8.43 -16.63 1.53
CA GLY A 84 8.74 -17.83 2.30
C GLY A 84 8.42 -17.68 3.79
N GLN A 85 8.70 -16.51 4.38
CA GLN A 85 8.31 -16.23 5.77
C GLN A 85 6.79 -16.11 5.91
N TRP A 86 6.10 -15.53 4.92
CA TRP A 86 4.64 -15.46 4.90
C TRP A 86 4.00 -16.86 4.86
N ASP A 87 4.54 -17.78 4.04
CA ASP A 87 4.12 -19.18 3.97
C ASP A 87 4.36 -19.92 5.30
N ASP A 88 5.50 -19.69 5.96
CA ASP A 88 5.75 -20.24 7.31
C ASP A 88 4.65 -19.82 8.29
N ARG A 89 4.27 -18.54 8.32
CA ARG A 89 3.20 -18.05 9.20
C ARG A 89 1.84 -18.65 8.82
N MET A 90 1.63 -18.98 7.55
CA MET A 90 0.42 -19.66 7.08
C MET A 90 0.36 -21.09 7.59
N ASN A 91 1.46 -21.83 7.45
CA ASN A 91 1.58 -23.21 7.94
C ASN A 91 1.43 -23.29 9.47
N ARG A 92 1.81 -22.22 10.19
CA ARG A 92 1.63 -22.09 11.64
C ARG A 92 0.22 -21.67 12.06
N GLY A 93 -0.68 -21.40 11.12
CA GLY A 93 -2.09 -21.07 11.40
C GLY A 93 -2.32 -19.66 11.95
N LEU A 94 -1.43 -18.70 11.65
CA LEU A 94 -1.52 -17.33 12.18
C LEU A 94 -2.48 -16.41 11.41
N PHE A 95 -3.07 -16.90 10.32
CA PHE A 95 -4.05 -16.16 9.52
C PHE A 95 -5.48 -16.51 9.90
N ARG A 96 -6.38 -15.55 9.73
CA ARG A 96 -7.80 -15.75 10.05
C ARG A 96 -8.55 -16.61 9.03
N TYR A 97 -8.00 -16.78 7.84
CA TYR A 97 -8.53 -17.61 6.75
C TYR A 97 -7.42 -17.81 5.71
N ASP A 98 -7.59 -18.83 4.87
CA ASP A 98 -6.70 -19.08 3.74
C ASP A 98 -7.14 -18.27 2.51
N VAL A 99 -6.34 -17.26 2.17
CA VAL A 99 -6.58 -16.39 1.01
C VAL A 99 -6.19 -17.04 -0.32
N THR A 100 -5.35 -18.07 -0.32
CA THR A 100 -4.90 -18.73 -1.55
C THR A 100 -6.02 -19.54 -2.21
N SER A 101 -7.03 -19.92 -1.41
CA SER A 101 -8.27 -20.54 -1.87
C SER A 101 -9.28 -19.57 -2.49
N CYS A 102 -9.06 -18.25 -2.41
CA CYS A 102 -10.00 -17.26 -2.91
C CYS A 102 -10.08 -17.27 -4.45
N LYS A 103 -11.31 -17.34 -4.97
CA LYS A 103 -11.55 -17.30 -6.42
C LYS A 103 -11.24 -15.91 -6.96
N LYS A 104 -10.53 -15.85 -8.09
CA LYS A 104 -10.23 -14.62 -8.81
C LYS A 104 -10.44 -14.78 -10.31
N LYS A 105 -10.83 -13.69 -10.97
CA LYS A 105 -10.95 -13.61 -12.43
C LYS A 105 -10.62 -12.21 -12.92
N VAL A 106 -10.12 -12.11 -14.15
CA VAL A 106 -10.08 -10.83 -14.87
C VAL A 106 -11.47 -10.62 -15.48
N ILE A 107 -12.08 -9.49 -15.16
CA ILE A 107 -13.34 -9.03 -15.73
C ILE A 107 -13.08 -8.70 -17.21
N PRO A 108 -13.84 -9.27 -18.16
CA PRO A 108 -13.75 -8.90 -19.57
C PRO A 108 -14.05 -7.41 -19.79
N GLY A 109 -13.24 -6.76 -20.61
CA GLY A 109 -13.34 -5.32 -20.87
C GLY A 109 -12.00 -4.69 -21.26
N ASP A 110 -12.01 -3.40 -21.56
CA ASP A 110 -10.85 -2.64 -22.03
C ASP A 110 -9.82 -2.41 -20.91
N ASN A 111 -10.28 -2.18 -19.68
CA ASN A 111 -9.42 -1.94 -18.52
C ASN A 111 -8.92 -3.25 -17.90
N GLY A 112 -9.69 -4.34 -18.05
CA GLY A 112 -9.35 -5.66 -17.50
C GLY A 112 -9.23 -5.65 -15.97
N PHE A 113 -10.27 -5.17 -15.29
CA PHE A 113 -10.38 -5.17 -13.82
C PHE A 113 -10.23 -6.58 -13.25
N ILE A 114 -9.69 -6.70 -12.05
CA ILE A 114 -9.50 -8.00 -11.38
C ILE A 114 -10.56 -8.12 -10.30
N ALA A 115 -11.44 -9.12 -10.40
CA ALA A 115 -12.39 -9.45 -9.33
C ALA A 115 -11.83 -10.59 -8.48
N GLN A 116 -11.93 -10.47 -7.17
CA GLN A 116 -11.59 -11.54 -6.23
C GLN A 116 -12.67 -11.69 -5.17
N LEU A 117 -13.11 -12.92 -4.89
CA LEU A 117 -14.12 -13.23 -3.89
C LEU A 117 -13.47 -13.58 -2.54
N ASN A 118 -13.61 -12.69 -1.55
CA ASN A 118 -13.13 -12.90 -0.18
C ASN A 118 -14.31 -12.97 0.80
N GLU A 119 -15.03 -14.09 0.78
CA GLU A 119 -16.16 -14.35 1.68
C GLU A 119 -15.71 -14.40 3.15
N GLY A 120 -16.56 -13.91 4.06
CA GLY A 120 -16.30 -13.93 5.50
C GLY A 120 -15.18 -12.99 5.99
N ARG A 121 -14.35 -12.44 5.11
CA ARG A 121 -13.31 -11.46 5.48
C ARG A 121 -13.88 -10.24 6.20
N HIS A 122 -15.01 -9.74 5.71
CA HIS A 122 -15.67 -8.55 6.27
C HIS A 122 -16.24 -8.81 7.66
N LEU A 123 -16.67 -10.03 7.97
CA LEU A 123 -17.19 -10.41 9.29
C LEU A 123 -16.10 -10.37 10.36
N LYS A 124 -14.85 -10.63 9.99
CA LYS A 124 -13.68 -10.57 10.89
C LYS A 124 -12.99 -9.19 10.87
N LYS A 125 -13.44 -8.26 10.03
CA LYS A 125 -12.84 -6.92 9.91
C LYS A 125 -13.28 -6.06 11.10
N ARG A 126 -12.30 -5.39 11.72
CA ARG A 126 -12.59 -4.45 12.81
C ARG A 126 -13.39 -3.26 12.27
N PRO A 127 -14.40 -2.75 13.02
CA PRO A 127 -15.06 -1.51 12.67
C PRO A 127 -14.07 -0.34 12.65
N THR A 128 -14.30 0.64 11.78
CA THR A 128 -13.52 1.88 11.82
C THR A 128 -13.91 2.67 13.07
N GLU A 129 -12.96 2.82 14.01
CA GLU A 129 -13.16 3.53 15.28
C GLU A 129 -12.84 5.04 15.20
N PHE A 130 -12.49 5.53 14.01
CA PHE A 130 -12.02 6.89 13.78
C PHE A 130 -13.03 7.71 12.99
N ARG A 131 -12.93 9.03 13.12
CA ARG A 131 -13.73 9.96 12.33
C ARG A 131 -13.36 9.85 10.85
N VAL A 132 -14.35 9.95 9.95
CA VAL A 132 -14.08 9.91 8.50
C VAL A 132 -14.00 11.30 7.88
N ASP A 133 -14.46 12.34 8.58
CA ASP A 133 -14.38 13.74 8.15
C ASP A 133 -13.01 14.40 8.42
N ARG A 134 -12.04 13.67 8.98
CA ARG A 134 -10.72 14.22 9.29
C ARG A 134 -9.59 13.26 8.92
N VAL A 135 -8.71 13.71 8.04
CA VAL A 135 -7.53 12.94 7.59
C VAL A 135 -6.47 12.85 8.69
N LEU A 136 -6.20 13.94 9.41
CA LEU A 136 -5.22 13.96 10.48
C LEU A 136 -5.90 13.83 11.85
N GLN A 137 -5.56 12.77 12.58
CA GLN A 137 -6.07 12.51 13.93
C GLN A 137 -4.91 12.05 14.82
N ASP A 138 -4.93 12.48 16.08
CA ASP A 138 -3.91 12.06 17.04
C ASP A 138 -3.97 10.56 17.29
N PHE A 139 -2.81 9.96 17.58
CA PHE A 139 -2.72 8.57 17.98
C PHE A 139 -3.48 8.33 19.29
N ASP A 140 -4.19 7.21 19.36
CA ASP A 140 -4.92 6.79 20.56
C ASP A 140 -4.46 5.39 20.98
N GLY A 141 -3.65 5.32 22.04
CA GLY A 141 -3.12 4.06 22.57
C GLY A 141 -4.18 3.12 23.14
N LYS A 142 -5.37 3.64 23.48
CA LYS A 142 -6.47 2.81 23.99
C LYS A 142 -7.07 1.96 22.89
N LYS A 143 -7.16 2.50 21.66
CA LYS A 143 -7.62 1.78 20.48
C LYS A 143 -6.62 0.74 20.01
N PHE A 144 -7.04 -0.12 19.09
CA PHE A 144 -6.12 -1.08 18.49
C PHE A 144 -4.97 -0.38 17.78
N ASN A 145 -3.76 -0.89 17.97
CA ASN A 145 -2.54 -0.41 17.33
C ASN A 145 -1.50 -1.53 17.31
N PHE A 146 -0.50 -1.41 16.43
CA PHE A 146 0.47 -2.48 16.18
C PHE A 146 1.41 -2.82 17.34
N THR A 147 1.52 -2.00 18.40
CA THR A 147 2.27 -2.42 19.60
C THR A 147 1.63 -3.62 20.32
N LYS A 148 0.36 -3.91 20.02
CA LYS A 148 -0.42 -5.01 20.60
C LYS A 148 -0.33 -6.31 19.80
N VAL A 149 0.34 -6.29 18.64
CA VAL A 149 0.54 -7.47 17.78
C VAL A 149 1.63 -8.37 18.36
N GLY A 150 1.46 -9.69 18.25
CA GLY A 150 2.44 -10.68 18.67
C GLY A 150 3.65 -10.71 17.72
N GLN A 151 4.85 -10.91 18.27
CA GLN A 151 6.09 -10.96 17.48
C GLN A 151 6.13 -12.15 16.52
N GLU A 152 5.35 -13.20 16.75
CA GLU A 152 5.17 -14.32 15.83
C GLU A 152 4.57 -13.91 14.47
N GLU A 153 3.85 -12.79 14.43
CA GLU A 153 3.31 -12.19 13.20
C GLU A 153 4.39 -11.43 12.40
N VAL A 154 5.53 -11.10 13.02
CA VAL A 154 6.62 -10.35 12.38
C VAL A 154 7.44 -11.28 11.48
N LEU A 155 7.78 -10.79 10.29
CA LEU A 155 8.70 -11.48 9.37
C LEU A 155 10.15 -11.07 9.68
N PHE A 156 10.42 -9.76 9.72
CA PHE A 156 11.73 -9.17 10.00
C PHE A 156 11.60 -7.67 10.29
N MET A 157 12.64 -7.09 10.90
CA MET A 157 12.90 -5.65 10.89
C MET A 157 13.42 -5.23 9.51
N PHE A 158 13.03 -4.06 9.03
CA PHE A 158 13.39 -3.54 7.71
C PHE A 158 14.03 -2.16 7.83
N GLU A 159 15.35 -2.10 7.78
CA GLU A 159 16.14 -0.93 8.21
C GLU A 159 17.11 -0.51 7.11
N GLN A 160 17.56 0.74 7.13
CA GLN A 160 18.55 1.21 6.17
C GLN A 160 19.93 0.63 6.50
N SER A 161 20.68 0.18 5.50
CA SER A 161 22.07 -0.24 5.66
C SER A 161 23.01 0.97 5.81
N ASP A 162 24.08 0.78 6.58
CA ASP A 162 25.17 1.76 6.70
C ASP A 162 26.18 1.68 5.52
N ASP A 163 26.03 0.66 4.67
CA ASP A 163 26.85 0.44 3.47
C ASP A 163 26.00 0.43 2.18
N CYS A 164 26.67 0.26 1.04
CA CYS A 164 26.03 0.23 -0.28
C CYS A 164 25.32 -1.11 -0.60
N TYR A 165 25.17 -2.02 0.37
CA TYR A 165 24.67 -3.37 0.16
C TYR A 165 23.43 -3.67 1.01
N SER A 166 22.63 -4.63 0.55
CA SER A 166 21.51 -5.14 1.32
C SER A 166 21.94 -6.43 2.03
N HIS A 167 21.60 -6.57 3.31
CA HIS A 167 21.98 -7.72 4.12
C HIS A 167 20.78 -8.34 4.81
N PHE A 168 20.87 -9.63 5.09
CA PHE A 168 19.90 -10.32 5.94
C PHE A 168 20.60 -11.05 7.08
N PHE A 169 20.13 -10.79 8.28
CA PHE A 169 20.58 -11.40 9.51
C PHE A 169 19.41 -12.18 10.12
N PRO A 170 19.51 -13.52 10.26
CA PRO A 170 18.48 -14.34 10.90
C PRO A 170 18.14 -13.90 12.32
N SER A 171 19.11 -13.29 13.00
CA SER A 171 18.99 -12.63 14.31
C SER A 171 19.74 -11.31 14.23
N ALA A 172 19.15 -10.23 14.72
CA ALA A 172 19.76 -8.91 14.67
C ALA A 172 21.10 -8.87 15.45
N PRO A 173 22.14 -8.19 14.94
CA PRO A 173 23.40 -8.04 15.68
C PRO A 173 23.18 -7.42 17.06
N ALA A 174 23.93 -7.86 18.08
CA ALA A 174 23.76 -7.38 19.45
C ALA A 174 23.96 -5.86 19.62
N ILE A 175 24.74 -5.24 18.71
CA ILE A 175 24.95 -3.79 18.63
C ILE A 175 23.75 -3.04 18.01
N PHE A 176 22.92 -3.75 17.23
CA PHE A 176 21.78 -3.18 16.53
C PHE A 176 20.54 -3.20 17.44
N LYS A 177 20.33 -2.09 18.15
CA LYS A 177 19.20 -1.91 19.06
C LYS A 177 18.46 -0.61 18.75
N PRO A 178 17.63 -0.57 17.69
CA PRO A 178 16.88 0.62 17.36
C PRO A 178 15.91 0.96 18.50
N THR A 179 15.81 2.24 18.86
CA THR A 179 14.85 2.72 19.87
C THR A 179 13.41 2.37 19.51
N SER A 180 13.12 2.34 18.21
CA SER A 180 11.80 2.08 17.65
C SER A 180 11.97 1.50 16.24
N PRO A 181 11.92 0.16 16.09
CA PRO A 181 12.23 -0.48 14.82
C PRO A 181 11.11 -0.28 13.79
N ASN A 182 11.50 -0.33 12.53
CA ASN A 182 10.63 -0.53 11.39
C ASN A 182 10.41 -2.03 11.20
N VAL A 183 9.15 -2.48 11.20
CA VAL A 183 8.84 -3.92 11.14
C VAL A 183 7.98 -4.26 9.93
N VAL A 184 8.26 -5.42 9.32
CA VAL A 184 7.38 -6.06 8.34
C VAL A 184 6.69 -7.23 9.03
N ALA A 185 5.36 -7.22 9.07
CA ALA A 185 4.54 -8.25 9.69
C ALA A 185 3.44 -8.75 8.75
N ILE A 186 2.92 -9.95 8.96
CA ILE A 186 1.77 -10.44 8.17
C ILE A 186 0.55 -9.56 8.41
N ASN A 187 -0.29 -9.40 7.38
CA ASN A 187 -1.66 -9.01 7.62
C ASN A 187 -2.48 -10.27 7.91
N VAL A 188 -2.87 -10.49 9.18
CA VAL A 188 -3.66 -11.65 9.60
C VAL A 188 -5.04 -11.76 8.91
N SER A 189 -5.48 -10.71 8.19
CA SER A 189 -6.66 -10.72 7.30
C SER A 189 -6.27 -10.38 5.85
N PRO A 190 -5.48 -11.25 5.20
CA PRO A 190 -4.75 -10.94 3.97
C PRO A 190 -5.71 -10.80 2.79
N ILE A 191 -5.48 -9.82 1.93
CA ILE A 191 -6.28 -9.65 0.70
C ILE A 191 -5.82 -10.60 -0.40
N GLU A 192 -4.51 -10.84 -0.50
CA GLU A 192 -3.90 -11.69 -1.51
C GLU A 192 -2.60 -12.29 -0.93
N TYR A 193 -2.01 -13.22 -1.65
CA TYR A 193 -0.74 -13.87 -1.35
C TYR A 193 0.39 -12.87 -1.04
N GLY A 194 1.14 -13.16 0.03
CA GLY A 194 2.21 -12.28 0.50
C GLY A 194 1.73 -10.97 1.11
N HIS A 195 0.46 -10.86 1.53
CA HIS A 195 -0.04 -9.63 2.14
C HIS A 195 0.59 -9.37 3.52
N VAL A 196 1.43 -8.34 3.57
CA VAL A 196 2.15 -7.85 4.75
C VAL A 196 1.82 -6.39 5.05
N LEU A 197 2.21 -5.97 6.26
CA LEU A 197 2.18 -4.60 6.74
C LEU A 197 3.61 -4.15 6.99
N LEU A 198 3.98 -3.00 6.45
CA LEU A 198 5.19 -2.27 6.86
C LEU A 198 4.78 -1.23 7.89
N ILE A 199 5.32 -1.33 9.10
CA ILE A 199 4.98 -0.48 10.24
C ILE A 199 6.23 0.30 10.64
N PRO A 200 6.34 1.59 10.23
CA PRO A 200 7.50 2.40 10.55
C PRO A 200 7.53 2.76 12.04
N ARG A 201 8.72 2.66 12.65
CA ARG A 201 9.00 3.08 14.04
C ARG A 201 7.88 2.69 15.02
N VAL A 202 7.63 1.38 15.18
CA VAL A 202 6.43 0.84 15.86
C VAL A 202 6.21 1.35 17.29
N LEU A 203 7.28 1.68 18.02
CA LEU A 203 7.21 2.19 19.39
C LEU A 203 6.98 3.71 19.47
N ASP A 204 7.15 4.44 18.36
CA ASP A 204 6.88 5.88 18.28
C ASP A 204 5.39 6.18 18.17
N CYS A 205 4.58 5.14 17.86
CA CYS A 205 3.13 5.25 17.77
C CYS A 205 2.69 6.37 16.80
N LEU A 206 3.34 6.45 15.65
CA LEU A 206 3.05 7.47 14.64
C LEU A 206 1.58 7.33 14.18
N PRO A 207 0.79 8.41 14.12
CA PRO A 207 -0.57 8.34 13.55
C PRO A 207 -0.50 7.98 12.06
N GLN A 208 -1.61 7.54 11.47
CA GLN A 208 -1.74 7.19 10.04
C GLN A 208 -1.64 8.44 9.16
N ARG A 209 -0.40 8.93 9.02
CA ARG A 209 -0.01 10.18 8.39
C ARG A 209 1.32 9.96 7.67
N ILE A 210 1.41 10.40 6.41
CA ILE A 210 2.68 10.33 5.68
C ILE A 210 3.66 11.39 6.20
N ASP A 211 4.90 10.96 6.41
CA ASP A 211 6.10 11.79 6.53
C ASP A 211 7.16 11.35 5.49
N ARG A 212 8.23 12.14 5.31
CA ARG A 212 9.24 11.85 4.28
C ARG A 212 10.00 10.55 4.53
N ALA A 213 10.39 10.31 5.78
CA ALA A 213 11.20 9.15 6.16
C ALA A 213 10.42 7.83 5.97
N SER A 214 9.18 7.79 6.46
CA SER A 214 8.29 6.62 6.32
C SER A 214 7.88 6.36 4.88
N PHE A 215 7.69 7.40 4.06
CA PHE A 215 7.42 7.23 2.65
C PHE A 215 8.63 6.68 1.88
N PHE A 216 9.83 7.22 2.16
CA PHE A 216 11.07 6.71 1.60
C PHE A 216 11.27 5.22 1.95
N LEU A 217 11.02 4.85 3.20
CA LEU A 217 11.05 3.44 3.64
C LEU A 217 10.11 2.55 2.82
N ALA A 218 8.86 2.98 2.58
CA ALA A 218 7.90 2.25 1.77
C ALA A 218 8.32 2.12 0.30
N LEU A 219 8.92 3.19 -0.25
CA LEU A 219 9.46 3.20 -1.61
C LEU A 219 10.67 2.26 -1.74
N SER A 220 11.56 2.25 -0.75
CA SER A 220 12.70 1.33 -0.65
C SER A 220 12.26 -0.13 -0.56
N LEU A 221 11.19 -0.44 0.18
CA LEU A 221 10.61 -1.79 0.20
C LEU A 221 10.22 -2.27 -1.20
N ALA A 222 9.52 -1.43 -1.97
CA ALA A 222 9.13 -1.77 -3.35
C ALA A 222 10.35 -1.90 -4.28
N ARG A 223 11.37 -1.06 -4.08
CA ARG A 223 12.63 -1.09 -4.86
C ARG A 223 13.42 -2.37 -4.60
N GLU A 224 13.59 -2.75 -3.35
CA GLU A 224 14.31 -3.96 -2.94
C GLU A 224 13.57 -5.25 -3.33
N ALA A 225 12.23 -5.24 -3.29
CA ALA A 225 11.43 -6.35 -3.77
C ALA A 225 11.63 -6.60 -5.27
N ALA A 226 12.10 -5.59 -6.03
CA ALA A 226 12.55 -5.67 -7.42
C ALA A 226 11.63 -6.51 -8.33
N ASN A 227 10.31 -6.41 -8.12
CA ASN A 227 9.31 -7.16 -8.87
C ASN A 227 8.08 -6.28 -9.14
N SER A 228 7.70 -6.12 -10.41
CA SER A 228 6.58 -5.25 -10.81
C SER A 228 5.20 -5.75 -10.35
N PHE A 229 5.08 -7.01 -9.92
CA PHE A 229 3.86 -7.59 -9.37
C PHE A 229 3.75 -7.49 -7.85
N PHE A 230 4.84 -7.07 -7.17
CA PHE A 230 4.80 -6.69 -5.77
C PHE A 230 4.53 -5.20 -5.66
N ARG A 231 3.46 -4.85 -4.93
CA ARG A 231 3.00 -3.45 -4.81
C ARG A 231 2.92 -3.06 -3.36
N VAL A 232 3.23 -1.80 -3.07
CA VAL A 232 3.08 -1.21 -1.75
C VAL A 232 1.97 -0.17 -1.82
N GLY A 233 1.00 -0.26 -0.92
CA GLY A 233 -0.18 0.59 -0.85
C GLY A 233 -0.26 1.34 0.47
N TYR A 234 -0.79 2.55 0.41
CA TYR A 234 -1.12 3.38 1.56
C TYR A 234 -2.57 3.88 1.45
N ASN A 235 -3.24 3.96 2.60
CA ASN A 235 -4.55 4.55 2.74
C ASN A 235 -4.46 5.65 3.81
N SER A 236 -4.95 6.85 3.54
CA SER A 236 -5.13 7.87 4.58
C SER A 236 -6.40 7.58 5.39
N LEU A 237 -6.53 8.18 6.58
CA LEU A 237 -7.87 8.31 7.20
C LEU A 237 -8.78 9.11 6.26
N GLY A 238 -10.05 8.74 6.20
CA GLY A 238 -11.00 9.24 5.18
C GLY A 238 -10.91 8.53 3.82
N ALA A 239 -9.84 7.74 3.57
CA ALA A 239 -9.63 6.94 2.36
C ALA A 239 -9.47 5.45 2.70
N PHE A 240 -10.29 4.97 3.64
CA PHE A 240 -10.38 3.57 4.08
C PHE A 240 -9.17 2.98 4.83
N ALA A 241 -8.29 3.79 5.40
CA ALA A 241 -7.49 3.33 6.53
C ALA A 241 -8.40 2.95 7.72
N THR A 242 -8.07 1.85 8.39
CA THR A 242 -8.89 1.30 9.49
C THR A 242 -8.20 1.38 10.84
N ILE A 243 -6.89 1.65 10.86
CA ILE A 243 -6.05 1.72 12.04
C ILE A 243 -5.33 3.07 12.01
N ASN A 244 -5.38 3.82 13.11
CA ASN A 244 -4.61 5.06 13.27
C ASN A 244 -3.26 4.80 13.95
N HIS A 245 -2.45 3.99 13.29
CA HIS A 245 -1.04 3.76 13.58
C HIS A 245 -0.39 3.57 12.21
N LEU A 246 0.59 4.40 11.87
CA LEU A 246 1.21 4.45 10.55
C LEU A 246 1.59 3.06 10.06
N HIS A 247 1.00 2.69 8.93
CA HIS A 247 1.36 1.47 8.22
C HIS A 247 1.13 1.64 6.72
N PHE A 248 1.97 0.93 5.97
CA PHE A 248 1.77 0.61 4.57
C PHE A 248 1.37 -0.85 4.46
N GLN A 249 0.72 -1.21 3.38
CA GLN A 249 0.33 -2.59 3.07
C GLN A 249 1.09 -3.01 1.82
N ALA A 250 1.42 -4.27 1.67
CA ALA A 250 2.00 -4.76 0.43
C ALA A 250 1.54 -6.18 0.15
N TYR A 251 1.42 -6.57 -1.12
CA TYR A 251 1.22 -7.96 -1.51
C TYR A 251 1.74 -8.23 -2.92
N TYR A 252 1.85 -9.52 -3.24
CA TYR A 252 2.20 -9.99 -4.57
C TYR A 252 0.95 -10.45 -5.32
N LEU A 253 0.73 -9.89 -6.51
CA LEU A 253 -0.29 -10.37 -7.44
C LEU A 253 0.30 -10.37 -8.85
N ALA A 254 0.51 -11.57 -9.40
CA ALA A 254 1.05 -11.86 -10.74
C ALA A 254 0.12 -11.44 -11.89
N SER A 255 -0.44 -10.24 -11.81
CA SER A 255 -1.29 -9.61 -12.81
C SER A 255 -1.07 -8.10 -12.77
N PRO A 256 -0.92 -7.41 -13.91
CA PRO A 256 -0.82 -5.96 -13.93
C PRO A 256 -2.15 -5.34 -13.49
N PHE A 257 -2.11 -4.33 -12.62
CA PHE A 257 -3.35 -3.65 -12.26
C PHE A 257 -3.88 -2.83 -13.44
N PRO A 258 -5.21 -2.68 -13.57
CA PRO A 258 -5.83 -1.78 -14.55
C PRO A 258 -5.18 -0.40 -14.62
N VAL A 259 -4.94 0.23 -13.46
CA VAL A 259 -4.34 1.56 -13.37
C VAL A 259 -2.93 1.64 -13.97
N GLU A 260 -2.19 0.54 -14.00
CA GLU A 260 -0.82 0.53 -14.52
C GLU A 260 -0.78 0.52 -16.06
N LYS A 261 -1.89 0.11 -16.69
CA LYS A 261 -2.02 -0.07 -18.14
C LYS A 261 -2.61 1.16 -18.85
N VAL A 262 -3.21 2.08 -18.10
CA VAL A 262 -3.91 3.21 -18.72
C VAL A 262 -2.93 4.25 -19.27
N PRO A 263 -3.28 4.92 -20.39
CA PRO A 263 -2.47 6.00 -20.91
C PRO A 263 -2.39 7.17 -19.93
N THR A 264 -1.31 7.94 -20.04
CA THR A 264 -1.05 9.08 -19.16
C THR A 264 -0.70 10.31 -19.97
N LEU A 265 -1.11 11.48 -19.49
CA LEU A 265 -0.75 12.77 -20.07
C LEU A 265 0.15 13.52 -19.10
N ARG A 266 1.35 13.91 -19.53
CA ARG A 266 2.25 14.73 -18.71
C ARG A 266 1.60 16.08 -18.42
N VAL A 267 1.47 16.42 -17.14
CA VAL A 267 0.81 17.65 -16.69
C VAL A 267 1.73 18.57 -15.89
N MET A 268 2.81 18.03 -15.30
CA MET A 268 3.79 18.85 -14.59
C MET A 268 5.21 18.38 -14.87
N THR A 269 6.13 19.33 -14.96
CA THR A 269 7.57 19.10 -15.06
C THR A 269 8.33 20.00 -14.11
N SER A 270 9.57 19.62 -13.82
CA SER A 270 10.51 20.48 -13.12
C SER A 270 10.63 21.83 -13.85
N ALA A 271 10.57 22.90 -13.06
CA ALA A 271 10.56 24.29 -13.49
C ALA A 271 11.84 24.75 -14.19
N SER A 272 12.95 24.01 -14.02
CA SER A 272 14.27 24.36 -14.54
C SER A 272 15.10 23.10 -14.82
N MET A 273 16.12 23.22 -15.66
CA MET A 273 17.06 22.13 -15.99
C MET A 273 17.91 21.64 -14.78
N GLN A 274 17.72 22.20 -13.57
CA GLN A 274 18.56 21.94 -12.40
C GLN A 274 17.83 21.30 -11.20
N ARG A 275 16.61 20.77 -11.32
CA ARG A 275 15.99 20.03 -10.20
C ARG A 275 15.36 18.70 -10.55
N ASN A 276 15.75 17.71 -9.74
CA ASN A 276 15.21 16.41 -9.37
C ASN A 276 14.65 15.45 -10.43
N GLY A 277 14.39 15.86 -11.67
CA GLY A 277 14.03 14.96 -12.77
C GLY A 277 12.68 14.24 -12.64
N VAL A 278 11.83 14.65 -11.69
CA VAL A 278 10.52 14.04 -11.45
C VAL A 278 9.50 14.58 -12.47
N VAL A 279 8.70 13.67 -13.02
CA VAL A 279 7.61 13.95 -13.95
C VAL A 279 6.30 13.54 -13.30
N VAL A 280 5.26 14.37 -13.46
CA VAL A 280 3.90 14.05 -13.02
C VAL A 280 2.96 14.02 -14.21
N SER A 281 2.26 12.91 -14.35
CA SER A 281 1.30 12.69 -15.42
C SER A 281 -0.08 12.40 -14.84
N GLN A 282 -1.12 12.94 -15.47
CA GLN A 282 -2.51 12.60 -15.16
C GLN A 282 -2.89 11.30 -15.86
N LEU A 283 -3.64 10.43 -15.18
CA LEU A 283 -4.21 9.23 -15.80
C LEU A 283 -5.34 9.59 -16.76
N LEU A 284 -5.36 8.94 -17.93
CA LEU A 284 -6.42 9.04 -18.93
C LEU A 284 -7.22 7.74 -18.97
N LYS A 285 -8.49 7.82 -19.38
CA LYS A 285 -9.37 6.64 -19.55
C LYS A 285 -9.47 5.74 -18.30
N PHE A 286 -9.47 6.37 -17.13
CA PHE A 286 -9.67 5.71 -15.85
C PHE A 286 -10.72 6.47 -15.04
N PRO A 287 -11.63 5.79 -14.30
CA PRO A 287 -12.74 6.45 -13.62
C PRO A 287 -12.30 7.38 -12.47
N VAL A 288 -11.16 7.08 -11.84
CA VAL A 288 -10.61 7.90 -10.76
C VAL A 288 -9.63 8.93 -11.33
N ARG A 289 -9.91 10.22 -11.12
CA ARG A 289 -9.00 11.30 -11.48
C ARG A 289 -7.78 11.24 -10.58
N SER A 290 -6.61 11.00 -11.16
CA SER A 290 -5.40 10.71 -10.40
C SER A 290 -4.16 11.10 -11.16
N VAL A 291 -3.04 11.16 -10.46
CA VAL A 291 -1.72 11.42 -11.04
C VAL A 291 -0.76 10.27 -10.74
N VAL A 292 0.24 10.12 -11.58
CA VAL A 292 1.38 9.23 -11.38
C VAL A 292 2.67 10.05 -11.41
N PHE A 293 3.54 9.77 -10.46
CA PHE A 293 4.89 10.33 -10.35
C PHE A 293 5.89 9.29 -10.85
N GLU A 294 6.80 9.73 -11.71
CA GLU A 294 7.84 8.91 -12.33
C GLU A 294 9.13 9.73 -12.48
N GLY A 295 10.24 9.07 -12.77
CA GLY A 295 11.55 9.74 -12.89
C GLY A 295 12.18 10.01 -11.53
N GLY A 296 12.95 11.09 -11.43
CA GLY A 296 13.92 11.27 -10.34
C GLY A 296 15.35 11.08 -10.83
N HIS A 297 16.30 11.93 -10.42
CA HIS A 297 17.72 11.58 -10.57
C HIS A 297 18.11 10.52 -9.54
N THR A 298 17.49 10.58 -8.36
CA THR A 298 17.64 9.63 -7.27
C THR A 298 16.28 9.08 -6.84
N LEU A 299 16.28 8.00 -6.06
CA LEU A 299 15.06 7.50 -5.42
C LEU A 299 14.48 8.54 -4.43
N GLN A 300 15.36 9.31 -3.78
CA GLN A 300 15.01 10.36 -2.84
C GLN A 300 14.19 11.47 -3.51
N ASP A 301 14.57 11.87 -4.73
CA ASP A 301 13.84 12.87 -5.51
C ASP A 301 12.36 12.51 -5.71
N LEU A 302 12.11 11.28 -6.16
CA LEU A 302 10.75 10.76 -6.36
C LEU A 302 10.01 10.65 -5.02
N SER A 303 10.69 10.13 -3.99
CA SER A 303 10.14 10.02 -2.64
C SER A 303 9.69 11.37 -2.10
N ASP A 304 10.54 12.39 -2.17
CA ASP A 304 10.27 13.71 -1.63
C ASP A 304 9.15 14.42 -2.39
N ALA A 305 9.11 14.32 -3.72
CA ALA A 305 8.03 14.89 -4.51
C ALA A 305 6.66 14.31 -4.11
N VAL A 306 6.57 12.98 -3.96
CA VAL A 306 5.32 12.33 -3.55
C VAL A 306 4.99 12.62 -2.08
N ALA A 307 5.97 12.49 -1.18
CA ALA A 307 5.76 12.71 0.25
C ALA A 307 5.32 14.16 0.53
N ASN A 308 5.94 15.15 -0.12
CA ASN A 308 5.54 16.56 0.01
C ASN A 308 4.10 16.77 -0.47
N SER A 309 3.74 16.17 -1.60
CA SER A 309 2.37 16.19 -2.13
C SER A 309 1.37 15.60 -1.13
N CYS A 310 1.64 14.40 -0.61
CA CYS A 310 0.81 13.75 0.41
C CYS A 310 0.69 14.59 1.68
N ILE A 311 1.79 15.21 2.14
CA ILE A 311 1.81 16.12 3.30
C ILE A 311 0.93 17.34 3.05
N ARG A 312 0.92 17.89 1.82
CA ARG A 312 0.04 19.00 1.45
C ARG A 312 -1.43 18.57 1.44
N LEU A 313 -1.75 17.42 0.86
CA LEU A 313 -3.14 16.91 0.83
C LEU A 313 -3.69 16.64 2.23
N GLN A 314 -2.95 15.93 3.09
CA GLN A 314 -3.41 15.64 4.45
C GLN A 314 -3.57 16.92 5.31
N ARG A 315 -2.74 17.96 5.09
CA ARG A 315 -2.89 19.26 5.77
C ARG A 315 -4.14 20.03 5.32
N ASN A 316 -4.54 19.85 4.07
CA ASN A 316 -5.78 20.41 3.52
C ASN A 316 -6.99 19.49 3.72
N ASN A 317 -6.87 18.44 4.55
CA ASN A 317 -7.93 17.48 4.85
C ASN A 317 -8.50 16.76 3.62
N ILE A 318 -7.67 16.54 2.59
CA ILE A 318 -8.04 15.79 1.39
C ILE A 318 -7.65 14.32 1.59
N PRO A 319 -8.60 13.37 1.64
CA PRO A 319 -8.27 11.96 1.74
C PRO A 319 -7.64 11.43 0.45
N PHE A 320 -6.71 10.48 0.59
CA PHE A 320 -6.02 9.89 -0.56
C PHE A 320 -5.51 8.48 -0.30
N ASN A 321 -5.23 7.79 -1.40
CA ASN A 321 -4.49 6.53 -1.42
C ASN A 321 -3.22 6.69 -2.24
N VAL A 322 -2.21 5.87 -1.95
CA VAL A 322 -0.97 5.82 -2.73
C VAL A 322 -0.68 4.39 -3.12
N LEU A 323 -0.39 4.13 -4.40
CA LEU A 323 0.10 2.84 -4.88
C LEU A 323 1.51 3.02 -5.45
N ILE A 324 2.47 2.34 -4.86
CA ILE A 324 3.85 2.22 -5.35
C ILE A 324 3.92 0.93 -6.15
N ALA A 325 4.25 1.06 -7.44
CA ALA A 325 4.27 -0.03 -8.41
C ALA A 325 5.58 -0.02 -9.21
N ASP A 326 5.74 -1.04 -10.06
CA ASP A 326 6.89 -1.21 -10.96
C ASP A 326 8.24 -1.04 -10.26
N CYS A 327 8.46 -1.83 -9.20
CA CYS A 327 9.70 -1.79 -8.40
C CYS A 327 9.99 -0.40 -7.79
N GLY A 328 8.95 0.36 -7.44
CA GLY A 328 9.11 1.71 -6.90
C GLY A 328 9.56 2.75 -7.92
N LYS A 329 9.29 2.53 -9.22
CA LYS A 329 9.52 3.53 -10.27
C LYS A 329 8.30 4.39 -10.57
N ARG A 330 7.11 3.86 -10.27
CA ARG A 330 5.83 4.52 -10.53
C ARG A 330 5.06 4.64 -9.24
N VAL A 331 4.63 5.86 -8.91
CA VAL A 331 3.85 6.13 -7.71
C VAL A 331 2.57 6.83 -8.07
N PHE A 332 1.45 6.13 -7.91
CA PHE A 332 0.12 6.67 -8.19
C PHE A 332 -0.45 7.31 -6.93
N LEU A 333 -0.97 8.52 -7.06
CA LEU A 333 -1.64 9.27 -6.00
C LEU A 333 -3.12 9.45 -6.37
N PHE A 334 -4.00 8.88 -5.55
CA PHE A 334 -5.44 8.86 -5.74
C PHE A 334 -6.13 9.73 -4.69
N PRO A 335 -6.34 11.03 -4.94
CA PRO A 335 -7.23 11.82 -4.10
C PRO A 335 -8.67 11.27 -4.24
N GLN A 336 -9.39 11.10 -3.13
CA GLN A 336 -10.74 10.53 -3.16
C GLN A 336 -11.69 11.16 -2.14
N CYS A 337 -13.00 11.00 -2.38
CA CYS A 337 -14.06 11.53 -1.52
C CYS A 337 -15.17 10.53 -1.19
N TYR A 338 -14.96 9.22 -1.42
CA TYR A 338 -16.04 8.23 -1.31
C TYR A 338 -16.62 8.14 0.11
N ALA A 339 -15.79 8.10 1.15
CA ALA A 339 -16.27 8.03 2.54
C ALA A 339 -17.11 9.26 2.94
N GLU A 340 -16.76 10.43 2.40
CA GLU A 340 -17.52 11.66 2.61
C GLU A 340 -18.87 11.61 1.88
N LYS A 341 -18.88 11.21 0.61
CA LYS A 341 -20.11 10.99 -0.17
C LYS A 341 -21.04 9.97 0.51
N GLN A 342 -20.48 8.86 1.01
CA GLN A 342 -21.24 7.87 1.79
C GLN A 342 -21.91 8.50 3.01
N ALA A 343 -21.16 9.32 3.76
CA ALA A 343 -21.70 9.98 4.96
C ALA A 343 -22.74 11.07 4.64
N ARG A 344 -22.67 11.69 3.45
CA ARG A 344 -23.70 12.62 2.94
C ARG A 344 -24.90 11.93 2.29
N GLY A 345 -24.85 10.60 2.10
CA GLY A 345 -25.92 9.84 1.45
C GLY A 345 -25.97 10.01 -0.07
N GLU A 346 -24.86 10.44 -0.69
CA GLU A 346 -24.74 10.68 -2.13
C GLU A 346 -24.45 9.40 -2.92
N VAL A 347 -24.04 8.32 -2.24
CA VAL A 347 -23.74 7.02 -2.87
C VAL A 347 -25.01 6.19 -3.01
N SER A 348 -25.22 5.60 -4.18
CA SER A 348 -26.39 4.76 -4.47
C SER A 348 -26.50 3.55 -3.53
N GLN A 349 -27.75 3.14 -3.23
CA GLN A 349 -28.00 1.97 -2.38
C GLN A 349 -27.44 0.68 -2.97
N GLU A 350 -27.48 0.53 -4.30
CA GLU A 350 -26.89 -0.61 -5.02
C GLU A 350 -25.41 -0.78 -4.68
N LEU A 351 -24.62 0.30 -4.73
CA LEU A 351 -23.18 0.27 -4.41
C LEU A 351 -22.93 0.08 -2.91
N LEU A 352 -23.78 0.64 -2.04
CA LEU A 352 -23.67 0.43 -0.59
C LEU A 352 -23.91 -1.04 -0.21
N GLN A 353 -24.81 -1.73 -0.92
CA GLN A 353 -25.14 -3.14 -0.67
C GLN A 353 -24.01 -4.11 -1.02
N THR A 354 -23.13 -3.77 -1.98
CA THR A 354 -21.93 -4.58 -2.26
C THR A 354 -20.91 -4.50 -1.13
N GLN A 355 -21.02 -3.46 -0.30
CA GLN A 355 -20.15 -3.14 0.82
C GLN A 355 -18.67 -3.04 0.41
N VAL A 356 -18.36 -2.81 -0.86
CA VAL A 356 -16.97 -2.61 -1.28
C VAL A 356 -16.47 -1.29 -0.70
N ASN A 357 -15.32 -1.35 -0.04
CA ASN A 357 -14.63 -0.17 0.46
C ASN A 357 -13.49 0.12 -0.51
N PRO A 358 -13.58 1.15 -1.36
CA PRO A 358 -12.57 1.44 -2.36
C PRO A 358 -11.31 2.02 -1.72
N ALA A 359 -10.45 1.14 -1.23
CA ALA A 359 -9.12 1.49 -0.75
C ALA A 359 -8.13 1.43 -1.93
N VAL A 360 -6.83 1.53 -1.63
CA VAL A 360 -5.77 1.54 -2.64
C VAL A 360 -5.84 0.38 -3.64
N TRP A 361 -6.23 -0.81 -3.18
CA TRP A 361 -6.27 -2.01 -4.02
C TRP A 361 -7.42 -1.96 -5.03
N GLU A 362 -8.63 -1.64 -4.55
CA GLU A 362 -9.81 -1.51 -5.39
C GLU A 362 -9.67 -0.35 -6.38
N ILE A 363 -9.15 0.79 -5.92
CA ILE A 363 -8.88 1.95 -6.79
C ILE A 363 -7.81 1.63 -7.84
N GLY A 364 -6.80 0.83 -7.49
CA GLY A 364 -5.83 0.32 -8.45
C GLY A 364 -6.45 -0.62 -9.49
N GLY A 365 -7.62 -1.20 -9.19
CA GLY A 365 -8.40 -2.04 -10.08
C GLY A 365 -8.42 -3.52 -9.69
N HIS A 366 -7.99 -3.86 -8.47
CA HIS A 366 -8.23 -5.16 -7.84
C HIS A 366 -9.45 -5.07 -6.90
N ILE A 367 -10.62 -5.42 -7.42
CA ILE A 367 -11.91 -5.32 -6.75
C ILE A 367 -12.14 -6.54 -5.87
N VAL A 368 -12.01 -6.35 -4.55
CA VAL A 368 -12.27 -7.38 -3.54
C VAL A 368 -13.76 -7.42 -3.21
N LEU A 369 -14.44 -8.44 -3.72
CA LEU A 369 -15.87 -8.67 -3.59
C LEU A 369 -16.15 -9.58 -2.39
N LYS A 370 -17.27 -9.30 -1.71
CA LYS A 370 -17.64 -9.97 -0.45
C LYS A 370 -18.72 -11.02 -0.62
N ARG A 371 -19.55 -10.88 -1.66
CA ARG A 371 -20.69 -11.76 -1.94
C ARG A 371 -20.44 -12.49 -3.25
N ARG A 372 -20.85 -13.76 -3.29
CA ARG A 372 -20.71 -14.59 -4.49
C ARG A 372 -21.50 -14.03 -5.68
N GLU A 373 -22.70 -13.51 -5.42
CA GLU A 373 -23.54 -12.87 -6.45
C GLU A 373 -22.82 -11.67 -7.12
N ASP A 374 -22.12 -10.85 -6.34
CA ASP A 374 -21.36 -9.71 -6.89
C ASP A 374 -20.19 -10.19 -7.74
N PHE A 375 -19.53 -11.28 -7.32
CA PHE A 375 -18.41 -11.86 -8.05
C PHE A 375 -18.84 -12.50 -9.37
N GLU A 376 -19.93 -13.27 -9.36
CA GLU A 376 -20.47 -13.90 -10.56
C GLU A 376 -20.90 -12.85 -11.59
N ASN A 377 -21.60 -11.81 -11.13
CA ASN A 377 -22.11 -10.72 -11.96
C ASN A 377 -21.11 -9.56 -12.18
N ALA A 378 -19.87 -9.67 -11.70
CA ALA A 378 -18.87 -8.61 -11.82
C ALA A 378 -18.63 -8.22 -13.28
N SER A 379 -18.85 -6.95 -13.61
CA SER A 379 -18.67 -6.37 -14.94
C SER A 379 -17.77 -5.13 -14.90
N GLU A 380 -17.23 -4.75 -16.07
CA GLU A 380 -16.41 -3.54 -16.19
C GLU A 380 -17.25 -2.29 -15.87
N ASP A 381 -18.50 -2.25 -16.33
CA ASP A 381 -19.45 -1.17 -16.00
C ASP A 381 -19.67 -1.03 -14.49
N TYR A 382 -19.81 -2.14 -13.76
CA TYR A 382 -19.94 -2.10 -12.32
C TYR A 382 -18.68 -1.51 -11.65
N ALA A 383 -17.49 -2.01 -12.03
CA ALA A 383 -16.23 -1.52 -11.49
C ALA A 383 -16.03 -0.02 -11.81
N TRP A 384 -16.36 0.39 -13.03
CA TRP A 384 -16.28 1.78 -13.47
C TRP A 384 -17.22 2.68 -12.66
N ARG A 385 -18.50 2.29 -12.51
CA ARG A 385 -19.47 3.05 -11.70
C ARG A 385 -19.02 3.19 -10.26
N LEU A 386 -18.58 2.09 -9.63
CA LEU A 386 -18.06 2.12 -8.26
C LEU A 386 -16.89 3.12 -8.13
N LEU A 387 -15.91 3.05 -9.02
CA LEU A 387 -14.72 3.90 -8.95
C LEU A 387 -15.02 5.35 -9.36
N ALA A 388 -16.00 5.61 -10.22
CA ALA A 388 -16.43 6.96 -10.54
C ALA A 388 -16.98 7.69 -9.31
N GLU A 389 -17.64 6.97 -8.39
CA GLU A 389 -18.08 7.55 -7.11
C GLU A 389 -16.91 7.94 -6.21
N VAL A 390 -15.76 7.29 -6.34
CA VAL A 390 -14.56 7.60 -5.56
C VAL A 390 -13.91 8.90 -6.00
N SER A 391 -14.00 9.17 -7.29
CA SER A 391 -13.35 10.27 -7.99
C SER A 391 -13.82 11.65 -7.48
N LEU A 392 -12.87 12.57 -7.35
CA LEU A 392 -13.15 13.99 -7.14
C LEU A 392 -13.84 14.59 -8.37
N SER A 393 -14.53 15.72 -8.21
CA SER A 393 -14.98 16.54 -9.35
C SER A 393 -13.78 17.07 -10.15
N LYS A 394 -14.04 17.62 -11.34
CA LYS A 394 -12.97 18.18 -12.17
C LYS A 394 -12.33 19.40 -11.49
N GLU A 395 -13.15 20.21 -10.84
CA GLU A 395 -12.77 21.45 -10.16
C GLU A 395 -11.89 21.14 -8.95
N SER A 396 -12.34 20.25 -8.06
CA SER A 396 -11.55 19.84 -6.89
C SER A 396 -10.26 19.11 -7.30
N PHE A 397 -10.29 18.34 -8.40
CA PHE A 397 -9.06 17.72 -8.90
C PHE A 397 -8.06 18.75 -9.44
N GLN A 398 -8.53 19.85 -10.04
CA GLN A 398 -7.65 20.95 -10.45
C GLN A 398 -7.00 21.64 -9.24
N GLU A 399 -7.74 21.83 -8.14
CA GLU A 399 -7.18 22.33 -6.88
C GLU A 399 -6.12 21.37 -6.31
N VAL A 400 -6.38 20.06 -6.37
CA VAL A 400 -5.38 19.04 -5.97
C VAL A 400 -4.12 19.13 -6.82
N LYS A 401 -4.23 19.30 -8.14
CA LYS A 401 -3.05 19.48 -9.00
C LYS A 401 -2.25 20.72 -8.61
N ALA A 402 -2.90 21.84 -8.30
CA ALA A 402 -2.22 23.04 -7.84
C ALA A 402 -1.46 22.80 -6.51
N HIS A 403 -2.08 22.09 -5.56
CA HIS A 403 -1.43 21.68 -4.32
C HIS A 403 -0.20 20.78 -4.55
N ILE A 404 -0.29 19.84 -5.49
CA ILE A 404 0.81 18.95 -5.86
C ILE A 404 1.95 19.76 -6.49
N SER A 405 1.63 20.62 -7.46
CA SER A 405 2.60 21.47 -8.15
C SER A 405 3.39 22.33 -7.16
N GLU A 406 2.69 22.99 -6.24
CA GLU A 406 3.30 23.82 -5.19
C GLU A 406 4.19 22.98 -4.25
N ALA A 407 3.68 21.85 -3.76
CA ALA A 407 4.37 21.04 -2.74
C ALA A 407 5.60 20.31 -3.29
N ALA A 408 5.52 19.83 -4.54
CA ALA A 408 6.61 19.15 -5.21
C ALA A 408 7.60 20.13 -5.90
N GLY A 409 7.30 21.44 -5.92
CA GLY A 409 8.13 22.44 -6.58
C GLY A 409 8.15 22.29 -8.11
N LEU A 410 7.04 21.85 -8.69
CA LEU A 410 6.86 21.61 -10.12
C LEU A 410 6.05 22.73 -10.75
N HIS A 411 6.11 22.85 -12.08
CA HIS A 411 5.22 23.75 -12.84
C HIS A 411 4.18 22.94 -13.61
N GLU A 412 2.92 23.33 -13.46
CA GLU A 412 1.85 22.88 -14.36
C GLU A 412 2.13 23.35 -15.78
N ILE A 413 2.00 22.42 -16.72
CA ILE A 413 2.13 22.65 -18.15
C ILE A 413 0.75 23.00 -18.69
N SER A 414 0.65 23.94 -19.63
CA SER A 414 -0.62 24.24 -20.29
C SER A 414 -1.14 23.02 -21.05
N ASP A 415 -2.47 22.88 -21.15
CA ASP A 415 -3.10 21.76 -21.88
C ASP A 415 -2.57 21.65 -23.33
N THR A 416 -2.34 22.79 -23.99
CA THR A 416 -1.74 22.85 -25.34
C THR A 416 -0.32 22.30 -25.39
N ALA A 417 0.53 22.62 -24.40
CA ALA A 417 1.89 22.12 -24.34
C ALA A 417 1.94 20.64 -23.92
N ALA A 418 1.05 20.20 -23.03
CA ALA A 418 0.88 18.80 -22.68
C ALA A 418 0.51 17.94 -23.90
N HIS A 419 -0.45 18.40 -24.72
CA HIS A 419 -0.83 17.71 -25.96
C HIS A 419 0.31 17.67 -26.99
N ASN A 420 1.07 18.75 -27.15
CA ASN A 420 2.21 18.79 -28.06
C ASN A 420 3.35 17.86 -27.61
N LEU A 421 3.63 17.79 -26.30
CA LEU A 421 4.59 16.84 -25.74
C LEU A 421 4.13 15.40 -25.97
N HIS A 422 2.85 15.12 -25.74
CA HIS A 422 2.28 13.79 -25.95
C HIS A 422 2.28 13.33 -27.41
N GLN A 423 2.16 14.24 -28.38
CA GLN A 423 2.28 13.90 -29.80
C GLN A 423 3.75 13.68 -30.24
N LYS A 424 4.70 14.33 -29.58
CA LYS A 424 6.15 14.15 -29.85
C LYS A 424 6.72 12.89 -29.21
N GLU A 425 6.21 12.52 -28.04
CA GLU A 425 6.46 11.22 -27.41
C GLU A 425 5.59 10.18 -28.13
N GLY A 426 6.08 9.63 -29.25
CA GLY A 426 5.39 8.56 -29.99
C GLY A 426 4.95 7.40 -29.10
N PRO A 427 4.10 6.47 -29.60
CA PRO A 427 3.53 5.40 -28.78
C PRO A 427 4.63 4.68 -28.00
N VAL A 428 4.56 4.75 -26.67
CA VAL A 428 5.49 4.06 -25.78
C VAL A 428 5.39 2.58 -26.12
N SER A 429 6.48 2.04 -26.66
CA SER A 429 6.66 0.60 -26.84
C SER A 429 6.40 -0.05 -25.48
N THR A 430 5.36 -0.87 -25.37
CA THR A 430 5.15 -1.73 -24.21
C THR A 430 6.40 -2.59 -24.06
N SER A 431 7.28 -2.18 -23.17
CA SER A 431 8.47 -2.93 -22.77
C SER A 431 8.06 -4.37 -22.46
N SER A 432 8.86 -5.30 -22.98
CA SER A 432 8.68 -6.75 -23.03
C SER A 432 7.80 -7.33 -21.92
N ALA A 433 6.80 -8.12 -22.32
CA ALA A 433 6.05 -9.00 -21.43
C ALA A 433 7.03 -9.77 -20.52
N PRO A 434 6.85 -9.72 -19.18
CA PRO A 434 7.62 -10.58 -18.29
C PRO A 434 7.23 -12.03 -18.61
N THR A 435 8.23 -12.83 -18.98
CA THR A 435 8.07 -14.28 -19.14
C THR A 435 7.61 -14.83 -17.78
N ALA A 436 6.35 -15.25 -17.69
CA ALA A 436 5.83 -15.97 -16.54
C ALA A 436 6.63 -17.28 -16.40
N THR A 437 7.36 -17.44 -15.30
CA THR A 437 7.87 -18.75 -14.89
C THR A 437 6.67 -19.63 -14.56
N THR A 438 6.55 -20.74 -15.28
CA THR A 438 5.48 -21.72 -15.17
C THR A 438 5.55 -22.47 -13.84
N HIS A 439 4.92 -21.90 -12.82
CA HIS A 439 4.33 -22.67 -11.72
C HIS A 439 2.86 -22.28 -11.58
N LEU A 440 2.09 -22.60 -12.63
CA LEU A 440 0.63 -22.58 -12.56
C LEU A 440 0.18 -23.94 -11.99
N HIS A 441 -0.49 -23.90 -10.83
CA HIS A 441 -1.45 -24.94 -10.49
C HIS A 441 -2.63 -24.85 -11.47
N GLN A 442 -3.11 -26.02 -11.89
CA GLN A 442 -3.77 -26.26 -13.17
C GLN A 442 -5.28 -25.93 -13.21
N ASP A 443 -5.73 -24.81 -12.64
CA ASP A 443 -7.18 -24.47 -12.59
C ASP A 443 -7.55 -23.07 -13.14
N CYS A 444 -6.70 -22.46 -13.97
CA CYS A 444 -7.09 -21.28 -14.74
C CYS A 444 -7.84 -21.67 -16.03
N LEU A 445 -9.16 -21.85 -15.95
CA LEU A 445 -10.03 -22.00 -17.12
C LEU A 445 -10.26 -20.64 -17.79
N VAL A 446 -9.64 -20.44 -18.95
CA VAL A 446 -10.03 -19.42 -19.92
C VAL A 446 -11.19 -19.99 -20.74
N VAL A 447 -12.43 -19.60 -20.43
CA VAL A 447 -13.57 -19.90 -21.29
C VAL A 447 -13.54 -18.95 -22.47
N LYS A 448 -13.04 -19.43 -23.62
CA LYS A 448 -13.22 -18.76 -24.91
C LYS A 448 -14.67 -18.97 -25.36
N GLY A 449 -15.45 -17.90 -25.43
CA GLY A 449 -16.74 -17.91 -26.10
C GLY A 449 -16.54 -18.11 -27.60
N GLY A 450 -17.11 -19.18 -28.15
CA GLY A 450 -17.24 -19.37 -29.59
C GLY A 450 -18.29 -18.42 -30.17
N ALA A 451 -18.06 -18.02 -31.41
CA ALA A 451 -18.89 -17.13 -32.22
C ALA A 451 -20.30 -17.66 -32.47
#